data_AF-H3KEM8-F1
#
_entry.id   AF-H3KEM8-F1
#
_cell.length_a   1.000
_cell.length_b   1.000
_cell.length_c   1.000
_cell.angle_alpha   90.00
_cell.angle_beta   90.00
_cell.angle_gamma   90.00
#
_symmetry.space_group_name_H-M   'P 1'
#
loop_
_entity.id
_entity.type
_entity.pdbx_description
1 polymer ?
#
loop_
_entity_poly.entity_id
_entity_poly.type
_entity_poly.pdbx_seq_one_letter_code
_entity_poly.pdbx_strand_id
1 'polypeptide(L)'
;KTVAPRPEERVPEALRRMERLHTRFMRGVYAVRQAREHLPAAPDPDLVPDEASAAKDEGLAGVRTRMLARIAARREKEDACAALDAESSLLDARMSAFALPDDVDPEAFWTEERLTELDGLQADLLRWEEAAATLAEQLRTAAAPKAPLPPPIRMAAPPEELRREHSAEAQWEAHFQDLMDEVREQRIREDAERAAAEADPKDSAGQ
;
A
#
# COMPACT_ATOMS: atom_id res chain seq x y z
N LYS A 1 8.60 -6.18 -40.82
CA LYS A 1 9.58 -6.20 -39.70
C LYS A 1 9.28 -4.99 -38.84
N THR A 2 8.57 -5.18 -37.74
CA THR A 2 8.37 -4.15 -36.73
C THR A 2 9.72 -3.95 -36.06
N VAL A 3 10.37 -2.81 -36.31
CA VAL A 3 11.60 -2.43 -35.60
C VAL A 3 11.18 -2.19 -34.16
N ALA A 4 11.79 -2.91 -33.22
CA ALA A 4 11.54 -2.66 -31.80
C ALA A 4 11.91 -1.19 -31.52
N PRO A 5 11.05 -0.42 -30.82
CA PRO A 5 11.30 0.99 -30.55
C PRO A 5 12.62 1.14 -29.81
N ARG A 6 13.35 2.23 -30.09
CA ARG A 6 14.65 2.49 -29.46
C ARG A 6 14.48 2.74 -27.96
N PRO A 7 15.49 2.43 -27.12
CA PRO A 7 15.45 2.70 -25.67
C PRO A 7 14.97 4.12 -25.34
N GLU A 8 15.46 5.11 -26.08
CA GLU A 8 15.13 6.54 -25.96
C GLU A 8 13.63 6.84 -26.09
N GLU A 9 12.90 6.05 -26.88
CA GLU A 9 11.46 6.19 -27.09
C GLU A 9 10.64 5.38 -26.07
N ARG A 10 11.24 4.31 -25.53
CA ARG A 10 10.61 3.38 -24.57
C ARG A 10 10.64 3.90 -23.15
N VAL A 11 11.77 4.49 -22.74
CA VAL A 11 12.02 4.93 -21.36
C VAL A 11 10.96 5.91 -20.85
N PRO A 12 10.61 6.99 -21.57
CA PRO A 12 9.64 7.95 -21.06
C PRO A 12 8.26 7.33 -20.82
N GLU A 13 7.82 6.42 -21.69
CA GLU A 13 6.53 5.73 -21.50
C GLU A 13 6.59 4.68 -20.39
N ALA A 14 7.70 3.97 -20.25
CA ALA A 14 7.93 3.01 -19.18
C ALA A 14 7.91 3.71 -17.81
N LEU A 15 8.57 4.86 -17.67
CA LEU A 15 8.56 5.65 -16.44
C LEU A 15 7.15 6.18 -16.11
N ARG A 16 6.43 6.75 -17.09
CA ARG A 16 5.03 7.16 -16.89
C ARG A 16 4.13 6.00 -16.49
N ARG A 17 4.35 4.81 -17.05
CA ARG A 17 3.61 3.61 -16.68
C ARG A 17 3.92 3.19 -15.24
N MET A 18 5.19 3.20 -14.87
CA MET A 18 5.65 2.90 -13.52
C MET A 18 5.00 3.85 -12.50
N GLU A 19 4.99 5.16 -12.76
CA GLU A 19 4.33 6.15 -11.91
C GLU A 19 2.82 5.89 -11.75
N ARG A 20 2.11 5.59 -12.84
CA ARG A 20 0.68 5.24 -12.77
C ARG A 20 0.42 3.99 -11.93
N LEU A 21 1.24 2.97 -12.08
CA LEU A 21 1.14 1.74 -11.29
C LEU A 21 1.45 2.00 -9.82
N HIS A 22 2.46 2.81 -9.53
CA HIS A 22 2.81 3.26 -8.19
C HIS A 22 1.61 3.96 -7.51
N THR A 23 0.99 4.94 -8.16
CA THR A 23 -0.18 5.64 -7.62
C THR A 23 -1.34 4.68 -7.34
N ARG A 24 -1.64 3.77 -8.28
CA ARG A 24 -2.72 2.78 -8.10
C ARG A 24 -2.43 1.83 -6.95
N PHE A 25 -1.19 1.36 -6.83
CA PHE A 25 -0.77 0.51 -5.72
C PHE A 25 -0.90 1.23 -4.38
N MET A 26 -0.41 2.46 -4.26
CA MET A 26 -0.51 3.24 -3.02
C MET A 26 -1.96 3.53 -2.61
N ARG A 27 -2.85 3.77 -3.58
CA ARG A 27 -4.30 3.83 -3.33
C ARG A 27 -4.83 2.51 -2.74
N GLY A 28 -4.37 1.38 -3.27
CA GLY A 28 -4.68 0.06 -2.74
C GLY A 28 -4.19 -0.13 -1.29
N VAL A 29 -2.95 0.26 -0.99
CA VAL A 29 -2.38 0.22 0.37
C VAL A 29 -3.22 1.05 1.33
N TYR A 30 -3.62 2.26 0.93
CA TYR A 30 -4.50 3.10 1.75
C TYR A 30 -5.86 2.43 2.02
N ALA A 31 -6.49 1.85 0.99
CA ALA A 31 -7.75 1.14 1.14
C ALA A 31 -7.63 -0.07 2.10
N VAL A 32 -6.51 -0.78 2.07
CA VAL A 32 -6.21 -1.85 3.04
C VAL A 32 -6.11 -1.32 4.46
N ARG A 33 -5.38 -0.22 4.68
CA ARG A 33 -5.24 0.40 6.01
C ARG A 33 -6.59 0.84 6.58
N GLN A 34 -7.41 1.51 5.78
CA GLN A 34 -8.79 1.87 6.15
C GLN A 34 -9.64 0.63 6.48
N ALA A 35 -9.63 -0.40 5.63
CA ALA A 35 -10.44 -1.60 5.86
C ALA A 35 -9.98 -2.39 7.09
N ARG A 36 -8.69 -2.34 7.42
CA ARG A 36 -8.09 -2.97 8.61
C ARG A 36 -8.64 -2.37 9.91
N GLU A 37 -8.87 -1.06 9.96
CA GLU A 37 -9.45 -0.37 11.13
C GLU A 37 -10.86 -0.87 11.48
N HIS A 38 -11.60 -1.31 10.47
CA HIS A 38 -12.96 -1.82 10.63
C HIS A 38 -13.05 -3.32 10.92
N LEU A 39 -11.91 -4.03 11.03
CA LEU A 39 -11.93 -5.46 11.33
C LEU A 39 -12.50 -5.72 12.74
N PRO A 40 -13.39 -6.72 12.89
CA PRO A 40 -13.91 -7.10 14.20
C PRO A 40 -12.77 -7.50 15.14
N ALA A 41 -12.82 -7.01 16.37
CA ALA A 41 -11.85 -7.38 17.41
C ALA A 41 -11.73 -8.91 17.53
N ALA A 42 -10.49 -9.39 17.65
CA ALA A 42 -10.27 -10.79 17.98
C ALA A 42 -10.86 -11.09 19.36
N PRO A 43 -11.39 -12.30 19.57
CA PRO A 43 -11.67 -12.78 20.92
C PRO A 43 -10.40 -12.72 21.77
N ASP A 44 -10.55 -12.34 23.04
CA ASP A 44 -9.46 -12.36 24.01
C ASP A 44 -8.93 -13.81 24.18
N PRO A 45 -7.63 -14.07 23.94
CA PRO A 45 -7.03 -15.38 24.11
C PRO A 45 -7.19 -15.95 25.53
N ASP A 46 -7.19 -15.11 26.56
CA ASP A 46 -7.30 -15.53 27.96
C ASP A 46 -8.71 -15.98 28.32
N LEU A 47 -9.70 -15.61 27.49
CA LEU A 47 -11.09 -16.02 27.63
C LEU A 47 -11.43 -17.28 26.82
N VAL A 48 -10.48 -17.84 26.06
CA VAL A 48 -10.69 -19.09 25.33
C VAL A 48 -10.79 -20.24 26.34
N PRO A 49 -11.90 -21.02 26.35
CA PRO A 49 -12.02 -22.16 27.26
C PRO A 49 -10.85 -23.12 27.09
N ASP A 50 -10.22 -23.56 28.17
CA ASP A 50 -9.09 -24.48 28.12
C ASP A 50 -9.48 -25.87 27.55
N GLU A 51 -8.48 -26.64 27.12
CA GLU A 51 -8.71 -27.93 26.45
C GLU A 51 -9.35 -28.96 27.36
N ALA A 52 -9.01 -28.98 28.66
CA ALA A 52 -9.53 -29.95 29.60
C ALA A 52 -11.00 -29.66 29.96
N SER A 53 -11.38 -28.39 30.02
CA SER A 53 -12.76 -27.93 30.18
C SER A 53 -13.59 -28.22 28.92
N ALA A 54 -13.02 -27.94 27.73
CA ALA A 54 -13.66 -28.24 26.46
C ALA A 54 -13.85 -29.76 26.23
N ALA A 55 -12.94 -30.60 26.72
CA ALA A 55 -13.07 -32.06 26.60
C ALA A 55 -14.23 -32.65 27.44
N LYS A 56 -14.71 -31.90 28.45
CA LYS A 56 -15.78 -32.33 29.36
C LYS A 56 -17.17 -31.81 28.97
N ASP A 57 -17.24 -30.81 28.10
CA ASP A 57 -18.48 -30.13 27.70
C ASP A 57 -18.46 -29.81 26.20
N GLU A 58 -19.34 -30.46 25.43
CA GLU A 58 -19.44 -30.29 23.98
C GLU A 58 -19.78 -28.84 23.56
N GLY A 59 -20.55 -28.11 24.38
CA GLY A 59 -20.86 -26.71 24.18
C GLY A 59 -19.60 -25.83 24.27
N LEU A 60 -18.77 -26.08 25.28
CA LEU A 60 -17.48 -25.40 25.45
C LEU A 60 -16.48 -25.77 24.34
N ALA A 61 -16.46 -27.03 23.89
CA ALA A 61 -15.66 -27.45 22.73
C ALA A 61 -16.03 -26.67 21.46
N GLY A 62 -17.33 -26.48 21.22
CA GLY A 62 -17.82 -25.67 20.10
C GLY A 62 -17.42 -24.19 20.22
N VAL A 63 -17.50 -23.62 21.43
CA VAL A 63 -17.09 -22.23 21.69
C VAL A 63 -15.58 -22.06 21.47
N ARG A 64 -14.75 -22.93 22.06
CA ARG A 64 -13.28 -22.92 21.90
C ARG A 64 -12.89 -22.95 20.42
N THR A 65 -13.45 -23.88 19.65
CA THR A 65 -13.18 -24.01 18.21
C THR A 65 -13.49 -22.71 17.45
N ARG A 66 -14.66 -22.09 17.71
CA ARG A 66 -15.04 -20.83 17.05
C ARG A 66 -14.15 -19.66 17.46
N MET A 67 -13.77 -19.56 18.72
CA MET A 67 -12.87 -18.49 19.19
C MET A 67 -11.48 -18.62 18.57
N LEU A 68 -10.89 -19.82 18.61
CA LEU A 68 -9.60 -20.10 18.00
C LEU A 68 -9.60 -19.81 16.49
N ALA A 69 -10.64 -20.22 15.77
CA ALA A 69 -10.79 -19.92 14.35
C ALA A 69 -10.84 -18.41 14.06
N ARG A 70 -11.54 -17.63 14.91
CA ARG A 70 -11.61 -16.16 14.77
C ARG A 70 -10.27 -15.49 15.08
N ILE A 71 -9.53 -15.98 16.09
CA ILE A 71 -8.19 -15.49 16.41
C ILE A 71 -7.23 -15.77 15.24
N ALA A 72 -7.21 -17.00 14.73
CA ALA A 72 -6.38 -17.38 13.59
C ALA A 72 -6.71 -16.54 12.35
N ALA A 73 -7.99 -16.41 12.01
CA ALA A 73 -8.43 -15.60 10.87
C ALA A 73 -8.16 -14.10 11.03
N ARG A 74 -8.06 -13.58 12.27
CA ARG A 74 -7.60 -12.21 12.51
C ARG A 74 -6.10 -12.11 12.26
N ARG A 75 -5.31 -13.02 12.82
CA ARG A 75 -3.84 -13.04 12.65
C ARG A 75 -3.44 -13.13 11.18
N GLU A 76 -4.03 -14.04 10.43
CA GLU A 76 -3.77 -14.19 8.99
C GLU A 76 -3.96 -12.88 8.21
N LYS A 77 -5.00 -12.11 8.54
CA LYS A 77 -5.25 -10.80 7.92
C LYS A 77 -4.26 -9.74 8.37
N GLU A 78 -3.90 -9.71 9.65
CA GLU A 78 -2.89 -8.79 10.17
C GLU A 78 -1.51 -9.09 9.55
N ASP A 79 -1.14 -10.36 9.39
CA ASP A 79 0.10 -10.78 8.74
C ASP A 79 0.12 -10.36 7.27
N ALA A 80 -1.01 -10.52 6.55
CA ALA A 80 -1.14 -10.05 5.18
C ALA A 80 -1.03 -8.52 5.05
N CYS A 81 -1.62 -7.77 6.00
CA CYS A 81 -1.47 -6.32 6.06
C CYS A 81 -0.01 -5.91 6.33
N ALA A 82 0.65 -6.59 7.27
CA ALA A 82 2.04 -6.32 7.62
C ALA A 82 3.00 -6.60 6.43
N ALA A 83 2.76 -7.67 5.68
CA ALA A 83 3.51 -7.96 4.47
C ALA A 83 3.34 -6.86 3.41
N LEU A 84 2.11 -6.37 3.20
CA LEU A 84 1.84 -5.27 2.28
C LEU A 84 2.51 -3.95 2.73
N ASP A 85 2.45 -3.65 4.03
CA ASP A 85 3.11 -2.48 4.60
C ASP A 85 4.64 -2.55 4.41
N ALA A 86 5.25 -3.72 4.60
CA ALA A 86 6.67 -3.93 4.36
C ALA A 86 7.07 -3.66 2.90
N GLU A 87 6.30 -4.19 1.94
CA GLU A 87 6.54 -3.92 0.51
C GLU A 87 6.37 -2.43 0.18
N SER A 88 5.33 -1.78 0.71
CA SER A 88 5.11 -0.35 0.50
C SER A 88 6.23 0.52 1.04
N SER A 89 6.84 0.12 2.16
CA SER A 89 7.90 0.90 2.83
C SER A 89 9.20 0.97 2.02
N LEU A 90 9.46 -0.01 1.15
CA LEU A 90 10.67 -0.09 0.33
C LEU A 90 10.46 0.46 -1.09
N LEU A 91 9.20 0.74 -1.48
CA LEU A 91 8.86 1.05 -2.85
C LEU A 91 9.45 2.39 -3.32
N ASP A 92 9.42 3.44 -2.48
CA ASP A 92 10.00 4.73 -2.84
C ASP A 92 11.50 4.64 -3.15
N ALA A 93 12.24 3.82 -2.41
CA ALA A 93 13.66 3.58 -2.66
C ALA A 93 13.87 2.83 -4.00
N ARG A 94 13.05 1.81 -4.26
CA ARG A 94 13.07 1.05 -5.53
C ARG A 94 12.73 1.94 -6.73
N MET A 95 11.78 2.85 -6.58
CA MET A 95 11.40 3.84 -7.60
C MET A 95 12.53 4.85 -7.85
N SER A 96 13.12 5.36 -6.77
CA SER A 96 14.20 6.37 -6.84
C SER A 96 15.46 5.84 -7.53
N ALA A 97 15.69 4.52 -7.49
CA ALA A 97 16.80 3.91 -8.24
C ALA A 97 16.74 4.21 -9.74
N PHE A 98 15.55 4.43 -10.31
CA PHE A 98 15.33 4.73 -11.73
C PHE A 98 15.29 6.23 -12.05
N ALA A 99 15.51 7.10 -11.06
CA ALA A 99 15.70 8.52 -11.32
C ALA A 99 17.04 8.74 -12.03
N LEU A 100 17.01 9.45 -13.17
CA LEU A 100 18.21 9.82 -13.91
C LEU A 100 18.94 10.96 -13.15
N PRO A 101 20.21 10.78 -12.73
CA PRO A 101 21.00 11.85 -12.14
C PRO A 101 21.34 12.95 -13.17
N ASP A 102 21.43 14.20 -12.72
CA ASP A 102 21.62 15.36 -13.59
C ASP A 102 22.96 15.34 -14.36
N ASP A 103 23.97 14.66 -13.84
CA ASP A 103 25.34 14.59 -14.37
C ASP A 103 25.63 13.32 -15.19
N VAL A 104 24.63 12.45 -15.38
CA VAL A 104 24.79 11.17 -16.08
C VAL A 104 24.13 11.23 -17.47
N ASP A 105 24.89 10.77 -18.47
CA ASP A 105 24.38 10.60 -19.83
C ASP A 105 23.20 9.60 -19.87
N PRO A 106 22.00 10.01 -20.36
CA PRO A 106 20.85 9.14 -20.47
C PRO A 106 21.12 7.83 -21.23
N GLU A 107 21.93 7.86 -22.30
CA GLU A 107 22.23 6.67 -23.09
C GLU A 107 23.11 5.68 -22.31
N ALA A 108 24.00 6.19 -21.47
CA ALA A 108 24.83 5.37 -20.58
C ALA A 108 24.06 4.85 -19.35
N PHE A 109 23.07 5.61 -18.89
CA PHE A 109 22.21 5.22 -17.77
C PHE A 109 21.22 4.12 -18.18
N TRP A 110 20.54 4.28 -19.31
CA TRP A 110 19.47 3.37 -19.77
C TRP A 110 19.98 2.17 -20.54
N THR A 111 20.69 1.27 -19.84
CA THR A 111 21.11 -0.02 -20.39
C THR A 111 19.95 -0.99 -20.53
N GLU A 112 20.08 -2.02 -21.38
CA GLU A 112 19.09 -3.10 -21.51
C GLU A 112 18.85 -3.85 -20.19
N GLU A 113 19.87 -3.96 -19.34
CA GLU A 113 19.74 -4.53 -18.00
C GLU A 113 18.83 -3.67 -17.13
N ARG A 114 19.04 -2.35 -17.09
CA ARG A 114 18.17 -1.43 -16.35
C ARG A 114 16.74 -1.41 -16.88
N LEU A 115 16.55 -1.53 -18.20
CA LEU A 115 15.22 -1.65 -18.78
C LEU A 115 14.52 -2.94 -18.32
N THR A 116 15.27 -4.03 -18.20
CA THR A 116 14.76 -5.31 -17.69
C THR A 116 14.37 -5.20 -16.22
N GLU A 117 15.18 -4.50 -15.40
CA GLU A 117 14.85 -4.22 -14.01
C GLU A 117 13.61 -3.33 -13.87
N LEU A 118 13.46 -2.32 -14.73
CA LEU A 118 12.29 -1.45 -14.78
C LEU A 118 11.02 -2.23 -15.15
N ASP A 119 11.09 -3.11 -16.15
CA ASP A 119 10.00 -4.01 -16.53
C ASP A 119 9.64 -4.95 -15.38
N GLY A 120 10.66 -5.45 -14.64
CA GLY A 120 10.47 -6.26 -13.43
C GLY A 120 9.72 -5.50 -12.33
N LEU A 121 10.13 -4.27 -12.03
CA LEU A 121 9.45 -3.41 -11.04
C LEU A 121 7.99 -3.12 -11.46
N GLN A 122 7.74 -2.87 -12.74
CA GLN A 122 6.37 -2.67 -13.22
C GLN A 122 5.51 -3.93 -13.07
N ALA A 123 6.08 -5.12 -13.31
CA ALA A 123 5.39 -6.38 -13.09
C ALA A 123 5.09 -6.61 -11.60
N ASP A 124 6.03 -6.29 -10.71
CA ASP A 124 5.84 -6.36 -9.26
C ASP A 124 4.72 -5.43 -8.81
N LEU A 125 4.76 -4.16 -9.24
CA LEU A 125 3.73 -3.16 -8.93
C LEU A 125 2.34 -3.62 -9.37
N LEU A 126 2.21 -4.20 -10.56
CA LEU A 126 0.93 -4.72 -11.04
C LEU A 126 0.41 -5.87 -10.16
N ARG A 127 1.28 -6.82 -9.79
CA ARG A 127 0.90 -7.92 -8.89
C ARG A 127 0.51 -7.41 -7.51
N TRP A 128 1.23 -6.44 -6.99
CA TRP A 128 0.95 -5.85 -5.69
C TRP A 128 -0.33 -5.01 -5.70
N GLU A 129 -0.64 -4.33 -6.80
CA GLU A 129 -1.91 -3.64 -6.98
C GLU A 129 -3.09 -4.62 -6.87
N GLU A 130 -3.03 -5.73 -7.59
CA GLU A 130 -4.04 -6.78 -7.53
C GLU A 130 -4.15 -7.40 -6.13
N ALA A 131 -3.01 -7.63 -5.47
CA ALA A 131 -2.96 -8.17 -4.12
C ALA A 131 -3.58 -7.19 -3.09
N ALA A 132 -3.26 -5.90 -3.19
CA ALA A 132 -3.81 -4.86 -2.32
C ALA A 132 -5.33 -4.73 -2.51
N ALA A 133 -5.82 -4.71 -3.75
CA ALA A 133 -7.25 -4.69 -4.05
C ALA A 133 -7.98 -5.91 -3.49
N THR A 134 -7.39 -7.10 -3.67
CA THR A 134 -7.91 -8.37 -3.14
C THR A 134 -7.99 -8.34 -1.62
N LEU A 135 -6.91 -7.92 -0.96
CA LEU A 135 -6.84 -7.83 0.49
C LEU A 135 -7.87 -6.81 1.02
N ALA A 136 -7.97 -5.63 0.41
CA ALA A 136 -8.96 -4.63 0.80
C ALA A 136 -10.39 -5.16 0.72
N GLU A 137 -10.73 -5.92 -0.32
CA GLU A 137 -12.05 -6.58 -0.44
C GLU A 137 -12.26 -7.66 0.64
N GLN A 138 -11.25 -8.50 0.90
CA GLN A 138 -11.33 -9.50 1.96
C GLN A 138 -11.54 -8.88 3.34
N LEU A 139 -10.86 -7.76 3.62
CA LEU A 139 -11.02 -6.99 4.86
C LEU A 139 -12.42 -6.38 4.97
N ARG A 140 -12.91 -5.73 3.90
CA ARG A 140 -14.27 -5.18 3.84
C ARG A 140 -15.35 -6.26 4.04
N THR A 141 -15.20 -7.41 3.38
CA THR A 141 -16.11 -8.56 3.55
C THR A 141 -16.06 -9.10 4.99
N ALA A 142 -14.88 -9.12 5.61
CA ALA A 142 -14.72 -9.57 7.00
C ALA A 142 -15.29 -8.57 8.03
N ALA A 143 -15.28 -7.28 7.71
CA ALA A 143 -15.87 -6.20 8.50
C ALA A 143 -17.39 -6.10 8.31
N ALA A 144 -17.93 -6.59 7.19
CA ALA A 144 -19.35 -6.53 6.91
C ALA A 144 -20.17 -7.30 7.97
N PRO A 145 -21.28 -6.71 8.47
CA PRO A 145 -22.17 -7.41 9.38
C PRO A 145 -22.77 -8.63 8.69
N LYS A 146 -22.73 -9.80 9.35
CA LYS A 146 -23.18 -11.10 8.80
C LYS A 146 -24.72 -11.26 8.62
N ALA A 147 -25.47 -10.16 8.52
CA ALA A 147 -26.92 -10.20 8.25
C ALA A 147 -27.28 -9.18 7.15
N PRO A 148 -28.18 -9.51 6.21
CA PRO A 148 -28.58 -8.55 5.20
C PRO A 148 -29.32 -7.40 5.89
N LEU A 149 -28.89 -6.17 5.62
CA LEU A 149 -29.74 -5.02 5.88
C LEU A 149 -31.07 -5.25 5.13
N PRO A 150 -32.23 -5.00 5.76
CA PRO A 150 -33.51 -5.06 5.04
C PRO A 150 -33.43 -4.18 3.78
N PRO A 151 -34.08 -4.58 2.66
CA PRO A 151 -33.89 -3.88 1.39
C PRO A 151 -34.24 -2.39 1.54
N PRO A 152 -33.45 -1.49 0.95
CA PRO A 152 -33.74 -0.06 1.03
C PRO A 152 -35.10 0.21 0.39
N ILE A 153 -35.94 0.94 1.11
CA ILE A 153 -37.22 1.44 0.59
C ILE A 153 -36.87 2.28 -0.65
N ARG A 154 -37.32 1.85 -1.83
CA ARG A 154 -37.17 2.63 -3.07
C ARG A 154 -37.87 3.97 -2.90
N MET A 155 -37.09 5.04 -2.73
CA MET A 155 -37.56 6.41 -2.85
C MET A 155 -36.73 7.12 -3.93
N ALA A 156 -37.42 7.96 -4.69
CA ALA A 156 -37.01 8.55 -5.94
C ALA A 156 -35.78 9.49 -5.87
N ALA A 157 -35.08 9.60 -7.00
CA ALA A 157 -33.97 10.50 -7.34
C ALA A 157 -32.71 10.43 -6.43
N PRO A 158 -31.49 10.62 -6.98
CA PRO A 158 -30.27 10.42 -6.19
C PRO A 158 -30.13 11.53 -5.13
N PRO A 159 -29.93 11.18 -3.85
CA PRO A 159 -29.84 12.16 -2.77
C PRO A 159 -28.52 12.94 -2.82
N GLU A 160 -28.50 14.13 -2.21
CA GLU A 160 -27.32 15.01 -2.10
C GLU A 160 -26.06 14.34 -1.55
N GLU A 161 -26.21 13.20 -0.85
CA GLU A 161 -25.12 12.40 -0.29
C GLU A 161 -24.16 11.84 -1.34
N LEU A 162 -24.65 11.39 -2.51
CA LEU A 162 -23.79 10.95 -3.61
C LEU A 162 -22.96 12.09 -4.22
N ARG A 163 -23.49 13.32 -4.18
CA ARG A 163 -22.73 14.53 -4.56
C ARG A 163 -21.70 14.91 -3.49
N ARG A 164 -21.98 14.65 -2.21
CA ARG A 164 -21.03 14.84 -1.11
C ARG A 164 -19.92 13.80 -1.11
N GLU A 165 -20.21 12.53 -1.45
CA GLU A 165 -19.21 11.46 -1.59
C GLU A 165 -18.23 11.75 -2.73
N HIS A 166 -18.70 12.18 -3.91
CA HIS A 166 -17.80 12.65 -4.98
C HIS A 166 -17.00 13.89 -4.57
N SER A 167 -17.54 14.76 -3.71
CA SER A 167 -16.79 15.89 -3.16
C SER A 167 -15.77 15.46 -2.10
N ALA A 168 -16.07 14.41 -1.33
CA ALA A 168 -15.16 13.84 -0.34
C ALA A 168 -14.02 13.08 -1.03
N GLU A 169 -14.29 12.39 -2.14
CA GLU A 169 -13.27 11.73 -2.97
C GLU A 169 -12.32 12.78 -3.61
N ALA A 170 -12.86 13.91 -4.07
CA ALA A 170 -12.04 15.01 -4.59
C ALA A 170 -11.25 15.76 -3.49
N GLN A 171 -11.83 15.92 -2.31
CA GLN A 171 -11.14 16.49 -1.14
C GLN A 171 -10.05 15.56 -0.60
N TRP A 172 -10.28 14.25 -0.68
CA TRP A 172 -9.30 13.23 -0.34
C TRP A 172 -8.12 13.23 -1.31
N GLU A 173 -8.38 13.32 -2.61
CA GLU A 173 -7.33 13.41 -3.63
C GLU A 173 -6.45 14.65 -3.42
N ALA A 174 -7.06 15.81 -3.10
CA ALA A 174 -6.31 17.01 -2.78
C ALA A 174 -5.47 16.87 -1.49
N HIS A 175 -6.05 16.31 -0.43
CA HIS A 175 -5.33 16.11 0.84
C HIS A 175 -4.20 15.09 0.73
N PHE A 176 -4.40 14.03 -0.07
CA PHE A 176 -3.37 13.04 -0.36
C PHE A 176 -2.22 13.65 -1.16
N GLN A 177 -2.53 14.50 -2.15
CA GLN A 177 -1.52 15.20 -2.93
C GLN A 177 -0.67 16.12 -2.04
N ASP A 178 -1.29 16.88 -1.13
CA ASP A 178 -0.60 17.73 -0.15
C ASP A 178 0.35 16.90 0.75
N LEU A 179 -0.11 15.75 1.25
CA LEU A 179 0.71 14.83 2.05
C LEU A 179 1.92 14.30 1.28
N MET A 180 1.74 13.94 0.01
CA MET A 180 2.84 13.46 -0.83
C MET A 180 3.85 14.56 -1.18
N ASP A 181 3.38 15.79 -1.36
CA ASP A 181 4.24 16.94 -1.56
C ASP A 181 5.03 17.29 -0.29
N GLU A 182 4.41 17.19 0.89
CA GLU A 182 5.08 17.41 2.18
C GLU A 182 6.18 16.36 2.45
N VAL A 183 5.90 15.08 2.12
CA VAL A 183 6.91 14.00 2.18
C VAL A 183 8.04 14.25 1.19
N ARG A 184 7.73 14.73 -0.02
CA ARG A 184 8.75 15.09 -1.02
C ARG A 184 9.61 16.25 -0.55
N GLU A 185 9.03 17.29 0.04
CA GLU A 185 9.77 18.44 0.58
C GLU A 185 10.65 18.06 1.77
N GLN A 186 10.19 17.17 2.65
CA GLN A 186 11.01 16.63 3.72
C GLN A 186 12.22 15.90 3.17
N ARG A 187 12.03 15.07 2.14
CA ARG A 187 13.14 14.33 1.53
C ARG A 187 14.17 15.25 0.87
N ILE A 188 13.71 16.29 0.17
CA ILE A 188 14.61 17.32 -0.40
C ILE A 188 15.40 18.02 0.70
N ARG A 189 14.77 18.32 1.84
CA ARG A 189 15.43 18.97 2.99
C ARG A 189 16.47 18.05 3.63
N GLU A 190 16.13 16.79 3.85
CA GLU A 190 17.05 15.78 4.38
C GLU A 190 18.25 15.56 3.45
N ASP A 191 18.03 15.49 2.14
CA ASP A 191 19.10 15.36 1.15
C ASP A 191 20.00 16.61 1.11
N ALA A 192 19.43 17.81 1.25
CA ALA A 192 20.19 19.05 1.33
C ALA A 192 21.01 19.15 2.63
N GLU A 193 20.46 18.72 3.77
CA GLU A 193 21.17 18.64 5.05
C GLU A 193 22.31 17.62 5.00
N ARG A 194 22.09 16.48 4.34
CA ARG A 194 23.11 15.45 4.12
C ARG A 194 24.24 15.94 3.22
N ALA A 195 23.91 16.63 2.13
CA ALA A 195 24.89 17.24 1.23
C ALA A 195 25.69 18.36 1.93
N ALA A 196 25.05 19.15 2.80
CA ALA A 196 25.73 20.17 3.60
C ALA A 196 26.68 19.55 4.64
N ALA A 197 26.33 18.40 5.21
CA ALA A 197 27.20 17.66 6.14
C ALA A 197 28.39 16.98 5.44
N GLU A 198 28.25 16.57 4.18
CA GLU A 198 29.37 16.06 3.37
C GLU A 198 30.26 17.17 2.79
N ALA A 199 29.72 18.39 2.63
CA ALA A 199 30.44 19.54 2.11
C ALA A 199 31.25 20.33 3.16
N ASP A 200 31.18 19.98 4.45
CA ASP A 200 32.01 20.59 5.50
C ASP A 200 33.41 19.94 5.50
N PRO A 201 34.42 20.55 4.84
CA PRO A 201 35.76 20.02 4.91
C PRO A 201 36.27 20.39 6.29
N LYS A 202 36.51 19.38 7.13
CA LYS A 202 37.46 19.54 8.23
C LYS A 202 38.76 20.04 7.64
N ASP A 203 38.98 21.35 7.72
CA ASP A 203 40.33 21.86 7.79
C ASP A 203 40.42 23.17 8.60
N SER A 204 41.42 23.14 9.49
CA SER A 204 42.09 24.28 10.11
C SER A 204 41.49 24.93 11.37
N ALA A 205 41.85 24.36 12.53
CA ALA A 205 42.57 25.05 13.62
C ALA A 205 42.78 24.05 14.78
N GLY A 206 43.96 23.74 15.32
CA GLY A 206 45.33 24.15 15.09
C GLY A 206 46.17 23.63 16.26
N GLN A 207 47.37 23.11 15.98
CA GLN A 207 48.61 23.28 16.76
C GLN A 207 49.78 22.63 16.02
#